data_AF-A0A0S9NFD3-F1
#
_entry.id   AF-A0A0S9NFD3-F1
#
_cell.length_a   1.000
_cell.length_b   1.000
_cell.length_c   1.000
_cell.angle_alpha   90.00
_cell.angle_beta   90.00
_cell.angle_gamma   90.00
#
_symmetry.space_group_name_H-M   'P 1'
#
loop_
_entity.id
_entity.type
_entity.pdbx_description
1 polymer ?
#
loop_
_entity_poly.entity_id
_entity_poly.type
_entity_poly.pdbx_seq_one_letter_code
_entity_poly.pdbx_strand_id
1 'polypeptide(L)'
;MNAIAERTQNTERRGRAPIDFHAVEPHQRLMDRRLANWARWCNGTSAPMTSPMFRMTPPPPRVRADMAYQISDVLDTADATKMAKAVAALPQSNRTAINWHYVKPVSPKRACQALGTTMEGLAKLVRDGRQMLINREAE
;
A
#
# COMPACT_ATOMS: atom_id res chain seq x y z
N MET A 1 -16.59 49.29 -28.56
CA MET A 1 -16.66 48.50 -27.31
C MET A 1 -16.85 47.04 -27.68
N ASN A 2 -15.77 46.27 -27.85
CA ASN A 2 -15.82 44.80 -27.98
C ASN A 2 -14.41 44.28 -27.66
N ALA A 3 -14.10 44.23 -26.37
CA ALA A 3 -12.79 43.84 -25.86
C ALA A 3 -12.94 42.89 -24.66
N ILE A 4 -13.79 41.87 -24.76
CA ILE A 4 -13.94 40.83 -23.72
C ILE A 4 -14.35 39.48 -24.33
N ALA A 5 -13.66 39.02 -25.39
CA ALA A 5 -13.91 37.69 -25.95
C ALA A 5 -12.64 36.85 -26.19
N GLU A 6 -11.47 37.29 -25.69
CA GLU A 6 -10.18 36.64 -25.96
C GLU A 6 -9.41 36.19 -24.71
N ARG A 7 -10.04 36.08 -23.53
CA ARG A 7 -9.34 35.69 -22.28
C ARG A 7 -9.94 34.48 -21.58
N THR A 8 -10.21 33.42 -22.33
CA THR A 8 -10.41 32.10 -21.71
C THR A 8 -9.70 30.99 -22.48
N GLN A 9 -8.52 31.28 -23.01
CA GLN A 9 -7.51 30.27 -23.35
C GLN A 9 -6.50 30.18 -22.21
N ASN A 10 -6.96 29.86 -20.99
CA ASN A 10 -6.08 29.71 -19.85
C ASN A 10 -5.75 28.24 -19.62
N THR A 11 -4.65 27.82 -20.23
CA THR A 11 -3.73 26.83 -19.67
C THR A 11 -4.20 25.37 -19.71
N GLU A 12 -4.21 24.79 -20.91
CA GLU A 12 -3.82 23.38 -21.07
C GLU A 12 -2.33 23.26 -20.69
N ARG A 13 -2.02 23.09 -19.40
CA ARG A 13 -0.74 22.45 -19.08
C ARG A 13 -0.82 21.07 -19.71
N ARG A 14 0.06 20.75 -20.65
CA ARG A 14 0.45 19.37 -20.98
C ARG A 14 1.09 18.74 -19.73
N GLY A 15 0.30 18.59 -18.66
CA GLY A 15 0.67 17.99 -17.41
C GLY A 15 0.37 16.52 -17.54
N ARG A 16 1.41 15.69 -17.45
CA ARG A 16 1.24 14.25 -17.29
C ARG A 16 0.24 14.02 -16.14
N ALA A 17 -0.80 13.21 -16.40
CA ALA A 17 -1.80 12.92 -15.38
C ALA A 17 -1.11 12.40 -14.11
N PRO A 18 -1.53 12.85 -12.92
CA PRO A 18 -0.99 12.35 -11.67
C PRO A 18 -1.19 10.83 -11.61
N ILE A 19 -0.12 10.10 -11.28
CA ILE A 19 -0.19 8.64 -11.17
C ILE A 19 -0.83 8.28 -9.83
N ASP A 20 -1.93 7.53 -9.91
CA ASP A 20 -2.53 6.90 -8.76
C ASP A 20 -1.88 5.53 -8.51
N PHE A 21 -1.16 5.40 -7.39
CA PHE A 21 -0.57 4.13 -6.97
C PHE A 21 -1.58 3.18 -6.30
N HIS A 22 -2.75 3.69 -5.90
CA HIS A 22 -3.81 2.90 -5.26
C HIS A 22 -4.77 2.28 -6.26
N ALA A 23 -4.71 2.68 -7.53
CA ALA A 23 -5.46 2.04 -8.60
C ALA A 23 -4.98 0.59 -8.80
N VAL A 24 -5.89 -0.38 -8.64
CA VAL A 24 -5.63 -1.81 -8.82
C VAL A 24 -6.56 -2.37 -9.90
N GLU A 25 -5.97 -3.03 -10.90
CA GLU A 25 -6.72 -3.69 -11.97
C GLU A 25 -7.62 -4.80 -11.40
N PRO A 26 -8.85 -5.02 -11.92
CA PRO A 26 -9.81 -5.94 -11.32
C PRO A 26 -9.28 -7.37 -11.09
N HIS A 27 -8.48 -7.89 -12.02
CA HIS A 27 -7.90 -9.23 -11.91
C HIS A 27 -6.79 -9.35 -10.85
N GLN A 28 -6.20 -8.23 -10.40
CA GLN A 28 -5.16 -8.20 -9.38
C GLN A 28 -5.69 -7.98 -7.96
N ARG A 29 -6.99 -7.69 -7.79
CA ARG A 29 -7.58 -7.34 -6.48
C ARG A 29 -7.47 -8.44 -5.43
N LEU A 30 -7.46 -9.71 -5.85
CA LEU A 30 -7.29 -10.81 -4.91
C LEU A 30 -5.86 -10.84 -4.36
N MET A 31 -4.86 -10.69 -5.24
CA MET A 31 -3.46 -10.61 -4.86
C MET A 31 -3.17 -9.36 -4.02
N ASP A 32 -3.80 -8.23 -4.35
CA ASP A 32 -3.70 -6.99 -3.58
C ASP A 32 -4.14 -7.17 -2.12
N ARG A 33 -5.25 -7.86 -1.87
CA ARG A 33 -5.72 -8.17 -0.51
C ARG A 33 -4.75 -9.07 0.27
N ARG A 34 -4.16 -10.06 -0.39
CA ARG A 34 -3.17 -10.96 0.24
C ARG A 34 -1.87 -10.24 0.57
N LEU A 35 -1.42 -9.36 -0.31
CA LEU A 35 -0.28 -8.47 -0.04
C LEU A 35 -0.58 -7.46 1.08
N ALA A 36 -1.81 -6.96 1.19
CA ALA A 36 -2.22 -6.13 2.32
C ALA A 36 -2.21 -6.91 3.65
N ASN A 37 -2.69 -8.15 3.67
CA ASN A 37 -2.59 -9.05 4.82
C ASN A 37 -1.12 -9.32 5.20
N TRP A 38 -0.29 -9.64 4.21
CA TRP A 38 1.15 -9.83 4.40
C TRP A 38 1.84 -8.57 4.97
N ALA A 39 1.52 -7.38 4.48
CA ALA A 39 2.10 -6.16 5.00
C ALA A 39 1.64 -5.82 6.42
N ARG A 40 0.38 -6.12 6.76
CA ARG A 40 -0.10 -6.04 8.14
C ARG A 40 0.68 -6.99 9.05
N TRP A 41 0.95 -8.21 8.58
CA TRP A 41 1.79 -9.17 9.28
C TRP A 41 3.24 -8.67 9.46
N CYS A 42 3.84 -8.05 8.43
CA CYS A 42 5.19 -7.49 8.52
C CYS A 42 5.31 -6.32 9.50
N ASN A 43 4.32 -5.43 9.53
CA ASN A 43 4.31 -4.27 10.43
C ASN A 43 3.91 -4.65 11.87
N GLY A 44 3.32 -5.83 12.05
CA GLY A 44 2.80 -6.30 13.32
C GLY A 44 1.57 -5.52 13.80
N THR A 45 1.01 -5.96 14.92
CA THR A 45 -0.01 -5.18 15.63
C THR A 45 0.70 -4.12 16.44
N SER A 46 0.61 -2.85 16.03
CA SER A 46 1.05 -1.75 16.89
C SER A 46 0.15 -1.75 18.12
N ALA A 47 0.70 -2.14 19.28
CA ALA A 47 0.02 -1.89 20.53
C ALA A 47 -0.27 -0.38 20.62
N PRO A 48 -1.44 0.03 21.15
CA PRO A 48 -1.70 1.43 21.37
C PRO A 48 -0.56 2.02 22.20
N MET A 49 0.02 3.13 21.73
CA MET A 49 1.08 3.87 22.42
C MET A 49 0.50 4.62 23.63
N THR A 50 -0.19 3.90 24.51
CA THR A 50 -0.64 4.44 25.80
C THR A 50 0.60 4.80 26.60
N SER A 51 0.64 6.02 27.12
CA SER A 51 1.79 6.45 27.92
C SER A 51 1.97 5.50 29.12
N PRO A 52 3.21 5.27 29.58
CA PRO A 52 3.48 4.31 30.65
C PRO A 52 2.63 4.52 31.90
N MET A 53 2.29 5.78 32.22
CA MET A 53 1.46 6.15 33.38
C MET A 53 0.02 5.60 33.29
N PHE A 54 -0.54 5.47 32.09
CA PHE A 54 -1.93 5.04 31.88
C PHE A 54 -2.07 3.58 31.41
N ARG A 55 -0.95 2.85 31.29
CA ARG A 55 -0.95 1.47 30.75
C ARG A 55 -1.76 0.48 31.58
N MET A 56 -1.85 0.72 32.89
CA MET A 56 -2.59 -0.12 33.84
C MET A 56 -3.92 0.52 34.27
N THR A 57 -4.27 1.68 33.71
CA THR A 57 -5.55 2.33 34.03
C THR A 57 -6.67 1.47 33.46
N PRO A 58 -7.59 0.95 34.30
CA PRO A 58 -8.67 0.12 33.80
C PRO A 58 -9.57 0.94 32.87
N PRO A 59 -9.97 0.40 31.72
CA PRO A 59 -10.91 1.09 30.84
C PRO A 59 -12.24 1.32 31.56
N PRO A 60 -12.93 2.44 31.24
CA PRO A 60 -14.24 2.74 31.83
C PRO A 60 -15.22 1.59 31.60
N PRO A 61 -16.18 1.33 32.52
CA PRO A 61 -17.10 0.20 32.42
C PRO A 61 -17.85 0.09 31.09
N ARG A 62 -18.16 1.23 30.46
CA ARG A 62 -18.87 1.32 29.18
C ARG A 62 -18.05 0.80 28.00
N VAL A 63 -16.72 0.89 28.06
CA VAL A 63 -15.79 0.54 26.97
C VAL A 63 -15.28 -0.91 27.08
N ARG A 64 -15.44 -1.54 28.27
CA ARG A 64 -15.00 -2.93 28.50
C ARG A 64 -15.72 -3.93 27.61
N ALA A 65 -17.01 -3.73 27.35
CA ALA A 65 -17.79 -4.59 26.47
C ALA A 65 -17.37 -4.44 24.99
N ASP A 66 -17.06 -3.21 24.57
CA ASP A 66 -16.68 -2.89 23.19
C ASP A 66 -15.25 -3.37 22.86
N MET A 67 -14.33 -3.39 23.82
CA MET A 67 -12.95 -3.85 23.62
C MET A 67 -12.85 -5.34 23.26
N ALA A 68 -13.77 -6.18 23.74
CA ALA A 68 -13.82 -7.60 23.37
C ALA A 68 -14.27 -7.80 21.90
N TYR A 69 -14.96 -6.81 21.32
CA TYR A 69 -15.53 -6.87 19.97
C TYR A 69 -14.59 -6.29 18.90
N GLN A 70 -13.58 -5.51 19.29
CA GLN A 70 -12.58 -4.94 18.37
C GLN A 70 -11.44 -5.89 18.01
N ILE A 71 -11.68 -7.21 18.02
CA ILE A 71 -10.78 -8.18 17.39
C ILE A 71 -10.96 -8.02 15.87
N SER A 72 -10.40 -6.91 15.37
CA SER A 72 -10.23 -6.54 13.98
C SER A 72 -9.65 -7.71 13.18
N ASP A 73 -10.18 -7.93 11.97
CA ASP A 73 -9.69 -8.83 10.91
C ASP A 73 -8.60 -9.82 11.36
N VAL A 74 -9.01 -11.07 11.55
CA VAL A 74 -8.10 -12.18 11.85
C VAL A 74 -6.98 -12.17 10.81
N LEU A 75 -5.79 -11.81 11.26
CA LEU A 75 -4.57 -11.83 10.46
C LEU A 75 -4.30 -13.28 10.02
N ASP A 76 -4.37 -13.55 8.72
CA ASP A 76 -4.03 -14.88 8.21
C ASP A 76 -2.51 -15.01 8.12
N THR A 77 -1.93 -15.58 9.17
CA THR A 77 -0.48 -15.78 9.30
C THR A 77 0.05 -16.84 8.34
N ALA A 78 -0.77 -17.83 7.96
CA ALA A 78 -0.39 -18.89 7.04
C ALA A 78 -0.24 -18.33 5.62
N ASP A 79 -1.22 -17.54 5.17
CA ASP A 79 -1.13 -16.84 3.88
C ASP A 79 0.01 -15.81 3.86
N ALA A 80 0.15 -15.01 4.92
CA ALA A 80 1.23 -14.03 5.03
C ALA A 80 2.62 -14.67 4.91
N THR A 81 2.83 -15.85 5.50
CA THR A 81 4.10 -16.58 5.41
C THR A 81 4.37 -17.09 3.98
N LYS A 82 3.33 -17.54 3.27
CA LYS A 82 3.45 -17.92 1.85
C LYS A 82 3.80 -16.70 1.00
N MET A 83 3.13 -15.58 1.23
CA MET A 83 3.42 -14.30 0.55
C MET A 83 4.85 -13.82 0.79
N ALA A 84 5.37 -13.93 2.02
CA ALA A 84 6.75 -13.56 2.31
C ALA A 84 7.75 -14.35 1.45
N LYS A 85 7.53 -15.67 1.29
CA LYS A 85 8.37 -16.51 0.42
C LYS A 85 8.23 -16.13 -1.06
N ALA A 86 6.99 -15.93 -1.53
CA ALA A 86 6.72 -15.59 -2.92
C ALA A 86 7.33 -14.23 -3.31
N VAL A 87 7.21 -13.21 -2.43
CA VAL A 87 7.82 -11.89 -2.61
C VAL A 87 9.35 -11.97 -2.55
N ALA A 88 9.92 -12.79 -1.68
CA ALA A 88 11.37 -12.99 -1.59
C ALA A 88 11.96 -13.54 -2.90
N ALA A 89 11.21 -14.37 -3.62
CA ALA A 89 11.59 -14.97 -4.89
C ALA A 89 11.41 -14.02 -6.11
N LEU A 90 10.89 -12.80 -5.93
CA LEU A 90 10.80 -11.82 -7.02
C LEU A 90 12.17 -11.22 -7.37
N PRO A 91 12.36 -10.73 -8.61
CA PRO A 91 13.51 -9.91 -8.96
C PRO A 91 13.66 -8.71 -8.02
N GLN A 92 14.90 -8.30 -7.76
CA GLN A 92 15.22 -7.28 -6.75
C GLN A 92 14.42 -5.98 -6.90
N SER A 93 14.23 -5.49 -8.14
CA SER A 93 13.49 -4.27 -8.44
C SER A 93 12.00 -4.38 -8.08
N ASN A 94 11.32 -5.42 -8.55
CA ASN A 94 9.91 -5.69 -8.23
C ASN A 94 9.71 -5.96 -6.75
N ARG A 95 10.60 -6.76 -6.13
CA ARG A 95 10.58 -7.04 -4.70
C ARG A 95 10.65 -5.76 -3.87
N THR A 96 11.56 -4.86 -4.22
CA THR A 96 11.74 -3.59 -3.52
C THR A 96 10.55 -2.66 -3.74
N ALA A 97 9.99 -2.61 -4.96
CA ALA A 97 8.79 -1.84 -5.25
C ALA A 97 7.55 -2.34 -4.48
N ILE A 98 7.35 -3.66 -4.38
CA ILE A 98 6.26 -4.26 -3.60
C ILE A 98 6.43 -3.99 -2.10
N ASN A 99 7.65 -4.16 -1.56
CA ASN A 99 7.93 -3.82 -0.16
C ASN A 99 7.68 -2.34 0.14
N TRP A 100 8.12 -1.45 -0.75
CA TRP A 100 7.81 -0.02 -0.63
C TRP A 100 6.31 0.22 -0.62
N HIS A 101 5.57 -0.35 -1.56
CA HIS A 101 4.16 -0.02 -1.73
C HIS A 101 3.30 -0.49 -0.55
N TYR A 102 3.54 -1.71 -0.05
CA TYR A 102 2.67 -2.31 0.97
C TYR A 102 3.21 -2.21 2.40
N VAL A 103 4.51 -2.46 2.61
CA VAL A 103 5.06 -2.57 3.97
C VAL A 103 5.43 -1.20 4.52
N LYS A 104 6.23 -0.45 3.77
CA LYS A 104 6.76 0.83 4.22
C LYS A 104 6.72 1.88 3.10
N PRO A 105 5.54 2.44 2.82
CA PRO A 105 5.40 3.50 1.84
C PRO A 105 6.12 4.75 2.34
N VAL A 106 7.24 5.07 1.69
CA VAL A 106 7.88 6.40 1.75
C VAL A 106 7.43 7.24 0.56
N SER A 107 7.85 8.51 0.48
CA SER A 107 7.47 9.35 -0.66
C SER A 107 7.85 8.69 -2.00
N PRO A 108 6.92 8.62 -2.99
CA PRO A 108 7.16 7.95 -4.26
C PRO A 108 8.42 8.44 -4.98
N LYS A 109 8.75 9.74 -4.85
CA LYS A 109 9.97 10.33 -5.39
C LYS A 109 11.25 9.72 -4.81
N ARG A 110 11.28 9.44 -3.50
CA ARG A 110 12.44 8.78 -2.86
C ARG A 110 12.56 7.32 -3.28
N ALA A 111 11.42 6.62 -3.42
CA ALA A 111 11.41 5.26 -3.94
C ALA A 111 11.92 5.19 -5.39
N CYS A 112 11.50 6.14 -6.24
CA CYS A 112 12.00 6.28 -7.61
C CYS A 112 13.53 6.47 -7.65
N GLN A 113 14.07 7.35 -6.80
CA GLN A 113 15.51 7.59 -6.70
C GLN A 113 16.28 6.34 -6.24
N ALA A 114 15.76 5.63 -5.23
CA ALA A 114 16.38 4.41 -4.73
C ALA A 114 16.40 3.28 -5.78
N LEU A 115 15.39 3.23 -6.64
CA LEU A 115 15.23 2.23 -7.69
C LEU A 115 15.77 2.65 -9.07
N GLY A 116 16.21 3.90 -9.23
CA GLY A 116 16.67 4.43 -10.51
C GLY A 116 15.56 4.46 -11.59
N THR A 117 14.31 4.70 -11.21
CA THR A 117 13.14 4.65 -12.12
C THR A 117 12.36 5.96 -12.12
N THR A 118 11.52 6.16 -13.13
CA THR A 118 10.49 7.22 -13.13
C THR A 118 9.28 6.81 -12.28
N MET A 119 8.37 7.75 -12.04
CA MET A 119 7.13 7.52 -11.29
C MET A 119 6.25 6.45 -11.95
N GLU A 120 6.23 6.40 -13.28
CA GLU A 120 5.49 5.41 -14.07
C GLU A 120 6.19 4.07 -14.09
N GLY A 121 7.52 4.08 -14.15
CA GLY A 121 8.29 2.86 -14.00
C GLY A 121 8.10 2.24 -12.62
N LEU A 122 7.98 3.06 -11.56
CA LEU A 122 7.65 2.57 -10.22
C LEU A 122 6.25 1.92 -10.18
N ALA A 123 5.24 2.58 -10.75
CA ALA A 123 3.89 2.02 -10.85
C ALA A 123 3.88 0.71 -11.65
N LYS A 124 4.63 0.65 -12.75
CA LYS A 124 4.81 -0.54 -13.56
C LYS A 124 5.49 -1.67 -12.77
N LEU A 125 6.52 -1.38 -11.99
CA LEU A 125 7.20 -2.39 -11.15
C LEU A 125 6.27 -3.00 -10.11
N VAL A 126 5.39 -2.20 -9.50
CA VAL A 126 4.37 -2.68 -8.54
C VAL A 126 3.35 -3.57 -9.26
N ARG A 127 2.79 -3.09 -10.38
CA ARG A 127 1.81 -3.85 -11.17
C ARG A 127 2.39 -5.17 -11.70
N ASP A 128 3.58 -5.12 -12.27
CA ASP A 128 4.27 -6.30 -12.80
C ASP A 128 4.66 -7.25 -11.66
N GLY A 129 5.00 -6.72 -10.48
CA GLY A 129 5.25 -7.53 -9.27
C GLY A 129 4.02 -8.33 -8.83
N ARG A 130 2.84 -7.69 -8.80
CA ARG A 130 1.55 -8.38 -8.56
C ARG A 130 1.29 -9.45 -9.61
N GLN A 131 1.51 -9.12 -10.88
CA GLN A 131 1.28 -10.07 -11.97
C GLN A 131 2.20 -11.29 -11.89
N MET A 132 3.48 -11.10 -11.56
CA MET A 132 4.42 -12.21 -11.39
C MET A 132 4.01 -13.14 -10.24
N LEU A 133 3.47 -12.60 -9.16
CA LEU A 133 2.94 -13.40 -8.05
C LEU A 133 1.72 -14.21 -8.49
N ILE A 134 0.79 -13.60 -9.22
CA ILE A 134 -0.39 -14.29 -9.76
C ILE A 134 0.03 -15.45 -10.66
N ASN A 135 0.97 -15.20 -11.58
CA ASN A 135 1.44 -16.23 -12.52
C ASN A 135 2.08 -17.42 -11.80
N ARG A 136 2.79 -17.19 -10.68
CA ARG A 136 3.44 -18.24 -9.88
C ARG A 136 2.49 -19.05 -9.00
N GLU A 137 1.27 -18.57 -8.78
CA GLU A 137 0.24 -19.31 -8.03
C GLU A 137 -0.72 -20.09 -8.93
N ALA A 138 -0.68 -19.83 -10.24
CA ALA A 138 -1.43 -20.59 -11.23
C ALA A 138 -0.70 -21.89 -11.64
N GLU A 139 0.56 -22.06 -11.23
CA GLU A 139 1.39 -23.26 -11.42
C GLU A 139 1.30 -24.20 -10.19
#